data_AF-A0A964K772-F1
#
_entry.id   AF-A0A964K772-F1
#
_cell.length_a   1.000
_cell.length_b   1.000
_cell.length_c   1.000
_cell.angle_alpha   90.00
_cell.angle_beta   90.00
_cell.angle_gamma   90.00
#
_symmetry.space_group_name_H-M   'P 1'
#
loop_
_entity.id
_entity.type
_entity.pdbx_description
1 polymer ?
#
loop_
_entity_poly.entity_id
_entity_poly.type
_entity_poly.pdbx_seq_one_letter_code
_entity_poly.pdbx_strand_id
1 'polypeptide(L)' 'FDEWTGVFASERLTGALLDRLTHHVHILEMNGDSYRLKQSKRRSRKAATENQPADADHA' A
#
# COMPACT_ATOMS: atom_id res chain seq x y z
N PHE A 1 6.57 17.39 -1.51
CA PHE A 1 6.02 17.40 -2.88
C PHE A 1 7.11 17.33 -3.95
N ASP A 2 8.38 17.41 -3.58
CA ASP A 2 9.52 17.47 -4.51
C ASP A 2 9.61 16.29 -5.49
N GLU A 3 9.17 15.09 -5.07
CA GLU A 3 9.09 13.90 -5.93
C GLU A 3 8.14 14.07 -7.13
N TRP A 4 7.18 15.01 -7.06
CA TRP A 4 6.21 15.26 -8.13
C TRP A 4 6.87 15.94 -9.34
N THR A 5 8.01 16.61 -9.16
CA THR A 5 8.77 17.20 -10.27
C THR A 5 9.26 16.12 -11.25
N GLY A 6 9.52 14.90 -10.77
CA GLY A 6 9.84 13.75 -11.60
C GLY A 6 8.66 13.23 -12.43
N VAL A 7 7.42 13.51 -12.02
CA VAL A 7 6.20 13.14 -12.75
C VAL A 7 5.80 14.21 -13.76
N PHE A 8 5.92 15.49 -13.38
CA PHE A 8 5.44 16.61 -14.19
C PHE A 8 6.54 17.33 -14.97
N ALA A 9 7.78 16.83 -14.94
CA ALA A 9 8.97 17.21 -15.70
C ALA A 9 9.47 18.67 -15.56
N SER A 10 8.61 19.60 -15.16
CA SER A 10 8.90 21.02 -14.96
C SER A 10 8.53 21.45 -13.54
N GLU A 11 9.51 21.94 -12.80
CA GLU A 11 9.36 22.42 -11.43
C GLU A 11 8.34 23.55 -11.32
N ARG A 12 8.39 24.53 -12.23
CA ARG A 12 7.50 25.69 -12.22
C ARG A 12 6.04 25.33 -12.52
N LEU A 13 5.80 24.37 -13.41
CA LEU A 13 4.45 23.87 -13.70
C LEU A 13 3.93 23.00 -12.55
N THR A 14 4.80 22.16 -11.97
CA THR A 14 4.48 21.33 -10.79
C THR A 14 4.03 22.19 -9.63
N GLY A 15 4.75 23.28 -9.33
CA GLY A 15 4.39 24.20 -8.25
C GLY A 15 3.01 24.85 -8.46
N ALA A 16 2.73 25.36 -9.67
CA ALA A 16 1.43 25.97 -9.98
C ALA A 16 0.25 24.98 -9.95
N LEU A 17 0.49 23.72 -10.29
CA LEU A 17 -0.52 22.65 -10.21
C LEU A 17 -0.79 22.27 -8.75
N LEU A 18 0.27 22.08 -7.97
CA LEU A 18 0.18 21.74 -6.55
C LEU A 18 -0.57 22.82 -5.78
N ASP A 19 -0.21 24.09 -5.98
CA ASP A 19 -0.89 25.23 -5.36
C ASP A 19 -2.42 25.19 -5.56
N ARG A 20 -2.87 24.99 -6.81
CA ARG A 20 -4.29 24.85 -7.14
C ARG A 20 -4.93 23.61 -6.53
N LEU A 21 -4.23 22.47 -6.55
CA LEU A 21 -4.71 21.20 -6.02
C LEU A 21 -4.83 21.23 -4.50
N THR A 22 -3.94 21.93 -3.80
CA THR A 22 -3.91 22.00 -2.34
C THR A 22 -4.77 23.11 -1.75
N HIS A 23 -5.28 24.03 -2.56
CA HIS A 23 -6.02 25.21 -2.09
C HIS A 23 -7.27 24.87 -1.26
N HIS A 24 -7.98 23.79 -1.60
CA HIS A 24 -9.19 23.37 -0.87
C HIS A 24 -9.22 21.85 -0.66
N VAL A 25 -8.24 21.33 0.08
CA VAL A 25 -8.20 19.89 0.41
C VAL A 25 -7.88 19.65 1.86
N HIS A 26 -8.31 18.48 2.32
CA HIS A 26 -7.85 17.89 3.57
C HIS A 26 -6.84 16.81 3.24
N ILE A 27 -5.59 17.01 3.60
CA ILE A 27 -4.55 16.00 3.45
C ILE A 27 -4.74 14.98 4.57
N LEU A 28 -4.97 13.72 4.18
CA LEU A 28 -5.07 12.60 5.11
C LEU A 28 -3.83 11.74 4.99
N GLU A 29 -2.98 11.79 6.01
CA GLU A 29 -1.81 10.93 6.08
C GLU A 29 -2.22 9.51 6.46
N MET A 30 -2.10 8.59 5.51
CA MET A 30 -2.37 7.17 5.73
C MET A 30 -1.07 6.45 6.07
N ASN A 31 -0.73 6.38 7.35
CA ASN A 31 0.44 5.65 7.85
C ASN A 31 0.12 4.19 8.26
N GLY A 32 -1.01 3.66 7.78
CA GLY A 32 -1.49 2.32 8.14
C GLY A 32 -0.92 1.20 7.26
N ASP A 33 -0.93 0.00 7.80
CA ASP A 33 -0.56 -1.20 7.05
C ASP A 33 -1.46 -1.41 5.82
N SER A 34 -0.87 -1.88 4.73
CA SER A 34 -1.61 -2.26 3.53
C SER A 34 -2.63 -3.37 3.86
N TYR A 35 -3.92 -3.02 3.74
CA TYR A 35 -5.02 -3.97 3.93
C TYR A 35 -4.86 -5.18 3.00
N ARG A 36 -4.51 -4.93 1.73
CA ARG A 36 -4.29 -5.99 0.72
C ARG A 36 -3.15 -6.91 1.13
N LEU A 37 -2.05 -6.36 1.64
CA LEU A 37 -0.92 -7.16 2.12
C LEU A 37 -1.32 -8.03 3.32
N LYS A 38 -2.04 -7.46 4.29
CA LYS A 38 -2.57 -8.20 5.46
C LYS A 38 -3.49 -9.35 5.04
N GLN A 39 -4.38 -9.10 4.08
CA GLN A 39 -5.25 -10.14 3.50
C GLN A 39 -4.45 -11.22 2.76
N SER A 40 -3.44 -10.83 1.99
CA SER A 40 -2.56 -11.77 1.29
C SER A 40 -1.83 -12.68 2.29
N LYS A 41 -1.18 -12.10 3.31
CA LYS A 41 -0.49 -12.85 4.37
C LYS A 41 -1.45 -13.82 5.10
N ARG A 42 -2.69 -13.39 5.36
CA ARG A 42 -3.71 -14.25 5.98
C ARG A 42 -4.10 -15.44 5.10
N ARG A 43 -4.27 -15.23 3.79
CA ARG A 43 -4.54 -16.32 2.83
C ARG A 43 -3.38 -17.29 2.74
N SER A 44 -2.15 -16.79 2.62
CA SER A 44 -0.95 -17.63 2.59
C SER A 44 -0.80 -18.48 3.85
N ARG A 45 -1.06 -17.90 5.04
CA ARG A 45 -1.05 -18.66 6.30
C ARG A 45 -2.11 -19.76 6.35
N LYS A 46 -3.34 -19.48 5.90
CA LYS A 46 -4.41 -20.50 5.84
C LYS A 46 -4.02 -21.67 4.91
N ALA A 47 -3.50 -21.36 3.72
CA ALA A 47 -3.05 -22.38 2.78
C ALA A 47 -1.91 -23.24 3.35
N ALA A 48 -1.02 -22.66 4.17
CA ALA A 48 0.04 -23.40 4.84
C ALA A 48 -0.47 -24.32 5.95
N THR A 49 -1.51 -23.92 6.70
CA THR A 49 -2.13 -24.75 7.74
C THR A 49 -2.98 -25.89 7.16
N GLU A 50 -3.59 -25.69 6.00
CA GLU A 50 -4.43 -26.71 5.33
C GLU A 50 -3.60 -27.79 4.62
N ASN A 51 -2.33 -27.51 4.29
CA ASN A 51 -1.40 -28.47 3.66
C ASN A 51 -0.58 -29.30 4.67
N GLN A 52 -1.00 -29.38 5.93
CA GLN A 52 -0.35 -30.23 6.94
C GLN A 52 -1.10 -31.57 7.01
N PRO A 53 -0.53 -32.69 6.53
CA PRO A 53 -1.23 -33.97 6.50
C PRO A 53 -1.44 -34.47 7.94
N ALA A 54 -2.69 -34.76 8.29
CA ALA A 54 -3.11 -35.25 9.58
C ALA A 54 -2.75 -36.74 9.82
N ASP A 55 -1.61 -37.21 9.32
CA ASP A 55 -1.16 -38.60 9.44
C ASP A 55 0.27 -38.65 9.98
N ALA A 56 0.40 -38.63 11.30
CA ALA A 56 1.61 -39.06 11.99
C ALA A 56 1.29 -39.66 13.39
N ASP A 57 0.10 -40.26 13.56
CA ASP A 57 -0.32 -40.84 14.86
C ASP A 57 -0.76 -42.31 14.74
N HIS A 58 -0.12 -43.07 13.84
CA HIS A 58 -0.16 -44.53 13.83
C HIS A 58 1.25 -45.08 13.49
N ALA A 59 2.10 -45.21 14.51
CA ALA A 59 3.28 -46.07 14.51
C ALA A 59 3.53 -46.61 15.93
#